data_AF-A0A7C8K6H6-F1
#
_entry.id   AF-A0A7C8K6H6-F1
#
_cell.length_a   1.000
_cell.length_b   1.000
_cell.length_c   1.000
_cell.angle_alpha   90.00
_cell.angle_beta   90.00
_cell.angle_gamma   90.00
#
_symmetry.space_group_name_H-M   'P 1'
#
loop_
_entity.id
_entity.type
_entity.pdbx_description
1 polymer ?
#
loop_
_entity_poly.entity_id
_entity_poly.type
_entity_poly.pdbx_seq_one_letter_code
_entity_poly.pdbx_strand_id
1 'polypeptide(L)'
;MYTDYEVVCRTNIPAFKLKQSTVRRRYSDFEHFRDILERESTRVTIPPLPGKVFTNRFSDDVIEHRREGLQRFLQIVVGHPLLQTGSKVLASFVQDPSWDRSTYI
;
A
#
# COMPACT_ATOMS: atom_id res chain seq x y z
N MET A 1 20.00 -2.46 6.20
CA MET A 1 18.93 -3.30 6.78
C MET A 1 17.63 -2.51 6.81
N TYR A 2 16.53 -3.14 6.40
CA TYR A 2 15.18 -2.58 6.40
C TYR A 2 14.18 -3.65 6.87
N THR A 3 13.00 -3.23 7.29
CA THR A 3 11.85 -4.11 7.55
C THR A 3 10.89 -4.02 6.37
N ASP A 4 10.47 -5.16 5.85
CA ASP A 4 9.35 -5.26 4.92
C ASP A 4 8.16 -5.95 5.58
N TYR A 5 7.02 -5.86 4.91
CA TYR A 5 5.74 -6.39 5.36
C TYR A 5 5.18 -7.29 4.27
N GLU A 6 4.71 -8.46 4.67
CA GLU A 6 3.95 -9.33 3.79
C GLU A 6 2.53 -8.78 3.65
N VAL A 7 2.14 -8.49 2.41
CA VAL A 7 0.80 -8.04 2.04
C VAL A 7 0.10 -9.20 1.37
N VAL A 8 -0.90 -9.76 2.06
CA VAL A 8 -1.77 -10.80 1.51
C VAL A 8 -3.07 -10.15 1.05
N CYS A 9 -3.34 -10.19 -0.24
CA CYS A 9 -4.60 -9.73 -0.81
C CYS A 9 -5.47 -10.94 -1.15
N ARG A 10 -6.73 -10.92 -0.70
CA ARG A 10 -7.79 -11.86 -1.09
C ARG A 10 -9.02 -11.05 -1.45
N THR A 11 -9.48 -11.16 -2.69
CA THR A 11 -10.54 -10.31 -3.21
C THR A 11 -11.33 -10.98 -4.34
N ASN A 12 -12.60 -10.60 -4.46
CA ASN A 12 -13.46 -10.93 -5.58
C ASN A 12 -13.81 -9.68 -6.43
N ILE A 13 -13.18 -8.54 -6.12
CA ILE A 13 -13.42 -7.27 -6.82
C ILE A 13 -12.82 -7.35 -8.23
N PRO A 14 -13.61 -7.09 -9.30
CA PRO A 14 -13.16 -7.26 -10.69
C PRO A 14 -11.99 -6.37 -11.12
N ALA A 15 -11.75 -5.26 -10.41
CA ALA A 15 -10.61 -4.38 -10.66
C ALA A 15 -9.24 -5.05 -10.41
N PHE A 16 -9.22 -6.15 -9.66
CA PHE A 16 -8.02 -6.91 -9.34
C PHE A 16 -7.92 -8.15 -10.22
N LYS A 17 -6.76 -8.36 -10.86
CA LYS A 17 -6.55 -9.47 -11.80
C LYS A 17 -6.49 -10.83 -11.10
N LEU A 18 -5.89 -10.86 -9.91
CA LEU A 18 -5.73 -12.08 -9.11
C LEU A 18 -6.78 -12.13 -7.99
N LYS A 19 -7.35 -13.31 -7.73
CA LYS A 19 -8.25 -13.52 -6.57
C LYS A 19 -7.48 -13.57 -5.25
N GLN A 20 -6.23 -14.00 -5.30
CA GLN A 20 -5.32 -14.05 -4.17
C GLN A 20 -3.91 -13.70 -4.63
N SER A 21 -3.19 -12.89 -3.86
CA SER A 21 -1.78 -12.57 -4.08
C SER A 21 -1.05 -12.36 -2.75
N THR A 22 0.25 -12.61 -2.76
CA THR A 22 1.15 -12.31 -1.64
C THR A 22 2.35 -11.55 -2.18
N VAL A 23 2.59 -10.34 -1.68
CA VAL A 23 3.72 -9.49 -2.08
C VAL A 23 4.44 -8.97 -0.84
N ARG A 24 5.70 -8.53 -0.98
CA ARG A 24 6.44 -7.85 0.10
C ARG A 24 6.63 -6.37 -0.21
N ARG A 25 6.38 -5.52 0.79
CA ARG A 25 6.47 -4.06 0.68
C ARG A 25 7.15 -3.46 1.89
N ARG A 26 8.06 -2.52 1.66
CA ARG A 26 8.67 -1.70 2.70
C ARG A 26 7.82 -0.46 2.96
N TYR A 27 7.97 0.16 4.13
CA TYR A 27 7.27 1.41 4.44
C TYR A 27 7.49 2.51 3.37
N SER A 28 8.70 2.62 2.84
CA SER A 28 8.99 3.57 1.75
C SER A 28 8.17 3.28 0.50
N ASP A 29 7.85 2.02 0.20
CA ASP A 29 7.03 1.67 -0.96
C ASP A 29 5.60 2.18 -0.76
N PHE A 30 5.09 2.15 0.48
CA PHE A 30 3.80 2.77 0.83
C PHE A 30 3.83 4.30 0.74
N GLU A 31 4.92 4.96 1.14
CA GLU A 31 5.09 6.42 0.96
C GLU A 31 4.91 6.78 -0.53
N HIS A 32 5.66 6.11 -1.43
CA HIS A 32 5.55 6.35 -2.87
C HIS A 32 4.17 6.00 -3.43
N PHE A 33 3.59 4.88 -2.98
CA PHE A 33 2.26 4.46 -3.41
C PHE A 33 1.20 5.50 -3.05
N ARG A 34 1.24 6.04 -1.82
CA ARG A 34 0.36 7.13 -1.40
C ARG A 34 0.55 8.37 -2.27
N ASP A 35 1.79 8.78 -2.52
CA ASP A 35 2.08 9.96 -3.34
C ASP A 35 1.56 9.82 -4.78
N ILE A 36 1.67 8.62 -5.37
CA ILE A 36 1.11 8.34 -6.70
C ILE A 36 -0.42 8.42 -6.68
N LEU A 37 -1.08 7.84 -5.66
CA LEU A 37 -2.54 7.93 -5.52
C LEU A 37 -3.04 9.37 -5.39
N GLU A 38 -2.33 10.21 -4.63
CA GLU A 38 -2.66 11.63 -4.48
C GLU A 38 -2.53 12.41 -5.80
N ARG A 39 -1.60 12.00 -6.67
CA ARG A 39 -1.45 12.58 -8.02
C ARG A 39 -2.50 12.08 -8.99
N GLU A 40 -2.87 10.80 -8.92
CA GLU A 40 -3.88 10.19 -9.80
C GLU A 40 -5.31 10.63 -9.43
N SER A 41 -5.58 10.95 -8.16
CA SER A 41 -6.92 11.28 -7.69
C SER A 41 -6.99 12.57 -6.88
N THR A 42 -7.50 13.64 -7.51
CA THR A 42 -7.76 14.92 -6.84
C THR A 42 -9.10 14.96 -6.09
N ARG A 43 -9.95 13.95 -6.30
CA ARG A 43 -11.32 13.88 -5.74
C ARG A 43 -11.42 13.01 -4.50
N VAL A 44 -10.37 12.27 -4.16
CA VAL A 44 -10.35 11.32 -3.05
C VAL A 44 -9.28 11.74 -2.07
N THR A 45 -9.67 11.94 -0.82
CA THR A 45 -8.71 12.16 0.26
C THR A 45 -8.03 10.85 0.61
N ILE A 46 -6.73 10.73 0.31
CA ILE A 46 -5.96 9.54 0.60
C ILE A 46 -5.64 9.49 2.11
N PRO A 47 -5.93 8.38 2.82
CA PRO A 47 -5.69 8.29 4.25
C PRO A 47 -4.20 8.44 4.60
N PRO A 48 -3.87 8.93 5.80
CA PRO A 48 -2.48 9.05 6.24
C PRO A 48 -1.84 7.67 6.47
N LEU A 49 -0.53 7.59 6.27
CA LEU A 49 0.27 6.45 6.68
C LEU A 49 0.60 6.53 8.18
N PRO A 50 0.91 5.40 8.85
CA PRO A 50 1.44 5.44 10.21
C PRO A 50 2.72 6.29 10.25
N GLY A 51 2.91 7.02 11.35
CA GLY A 51 4.00 7.97 11.50
C GLY A 51 5.39 7.37 11.26
N LYS A 52 6.29 8.19 10.72
CA LYS A 52 7.68 7.79 10.52
C LYS A 52 8.37 7.70 11.88
N VAL A 53 8.87 6.51 12.19
CA VAL A 53 9.56 6.24 13.45
C VAL A 53 11.06 6.33 13.21
N PHE A 54 11.70 7.33 13.82
CA PHE A 54 13.12 7.62 13.67
C PHE A 54 14.00 6.93 14.72
N THR A 55 13.42 6.46 15.82
CA THR A 55 14.11 5.83 16.96
C THR A 55 13.59 4.42 17.20
N ASN A 56 14.47 3.47 17.50
CA ASN A 56 14.11 2.07 17.77
C ASN A 56 13.25 1.41 16.66
N ARG A 57 13.51 1.74 15.39
CA ARG A 57 12.71 1.29 14.23
C ARG A 57 12.64 -0.23 14.01
N PHE A 58 13.47 -0.99 14.73
CA PHE A 58 13.55 -2.44 14.68
C PHE A 58 12.95 -3.11 15.92
N SER A 59 12.35 -2.35 16.84
CA SER A 59 11.61 -2.96 17.94
C SER A 59 10.32 -3.58 17.43
N ASP A 60 9.94 -4.72 18.03
CA ASP A 60 8.74 -5.45 17.67
C ASP A 60 7.48 -4.58 17.81
N ASP A 61 7.40 -3.75 18.85
CA ASP A 61 6.29 -2.80 19.05
C ASP A 61 6.14 -1.82 17.89
N VAL A 62 7.25 -1.27 17.38
CA VAL A 62 7.23 -0.32 16.25
C VAL A 62 6.86 -1.04 14.97
N ILE A 63 7.36 -2.26 14.77
CA ILE A 63 7.07 -3.08 13.61
C ILE A 63 5.58 -3.42 13.57
N GLU A 64 5.01 -3.87 14.69
CA GLU A 64 3.61 -4.28 14.78
C GLU A 64 2.65 -3.09 14.70
N HIS A 65 2.93 -1.99 15.41
CA HIS A 65 2.13 -0.77 15.31
C HIS A 65 2.11 -0.24 13.86
N ARG A 66 3.26 -0.28 13.17
CA ARG A 66 3.33 0.09 11.76
C ARG A 66 2.55 -0.89 10.89
N ARG A 67 2.66 -2.21 11.11
CA ARG A 67 1.93 -3.25 10.38
C ARG A 67 0.42 -2.99 10.44
N GLU A 68 -0.12 -2.71 11.62
CA GLU A 68 -1.53 -2.36 11.80
C GLU A 68 -1.93 -1.10 11.02
N GLY A 69 -1.13 -0.04 11.10
CA GLY A 69 -1.40 1.20 10.38
C GLY A 69 -1.40 1.02 8.86
N LEU A 70 -0.43 0.25 8.34
CA LEU A 70 -0.36 -0.10 6.92
C LEU A 70 -1.54 -0.97 6.47
N GLN A 71 -1.99 -1.90 7.31
CA GLN A 71 -3.18 -2.71 7.04
C GLN A 71 -4.44 -1.83 6.95
N ARG A 72 -4.66 -0.92 7.92
CA ARG A 72 -5.81 -0.01 7.90
C ARG A 72 -5.78 0.89 6.66
N PHE A 73 -4.62 1.44 6.31
CA PHE A 73 -4.43 2.22 5.09
C PHE A 73 -4.85 1.43 3.85
N LEU A 74 -4.34 0.20 3.69
CA LEU A 74 -4.68 -0.63 2.53
C LEU A 74 -6.16 -0.97 2.45
N GLN A 75 -6.79 -1.35 3.57
CA GLN A 75 -8.21 -1.71 3.60
C GLN A 75 -9.10 -0.56 3.10
N ILE A 76 -8.78 0.69 3.47
CA ILE A 76 -9.49 1.88 3.00
C ILE A 76 -9.25 2.08 1.50
N VAL A 77 -7.98 2.08 1.08
CA VAL A 77 -7.58 2.43 -0.28
C VAL A 77 -8.06 1.40 -1.30
N VAL A 78 -7.87 0.10 -1.03
CA VAL A 78 -8.26 -0.97 -1.96
C VAL A 78 -9.77 -1.15 -2.04
N GLY A 79 -10.50 -0.77 -0.98
CA GLY A 79 -11.96 -0.80 -0.94
C GLY A 79 -12.64 0.39 -1.62
N HIS A 80 -11.88 1.44 -1.98
CA HIS A 80 -12.46 2.69 -2.47
C HIS A 80 -12.83 2.61 -3.97
N PRO A 81 -14.12 2.73 -4.36
CA PRO A 81 -14.55 2.51 -5.75
C PRO A 81 -13.90 3.44 -6.77
N LEU A 82 -13.69 4.71 -6.43
CA LEU A 82 -13.04 5.66 -7.35
C LEU A 82 -11.54 5.39 -7.52
N LEU A 83 -10.88 4.77 -6.55
CA LEU A 83 -9.47 4.38 -6.70
C LEU A 83 -9.36 3.08 -7.50
N GLN A 84 -10.30 2.15 -7.31
CA GLN A 84 -10.40 0.92 -8.10
C GLN A 84 -10.54 1.16 -9.61
N THR A 85 -11.28 2.20 -10.00
CA THR A 85 -11.49 2.54 -11.42
C THR A 85 -10.51 3.59 -11.94
N GLY A 86 -10.01 4.47 -11.07
CA GLY A 86 -9.20 5.62 -11.45
C GLY A 86 -7.69 5.46 -11.30
N SER A 87 -7.22 4.48 -10.51
CA SER A 87 -5.79 4.31 -10.23
C SER A 87 -5.16 3.16 -11.01
N LYS A 88 -4.04 3.44 -11.69
CA LYS A 88 -3.25 2.41 -12.37
C LYS A 88 -2.32 1.69 -11.39
N VAL A 89 -1.88 2.37 -10.34
CA VAL A 89 -0.94 1.81 -9.36
C VAL A 89 -1.62 0.84 -8.37
N LEU A 90 -2.90 1.05 -8.05
CA LEU A 90 -3.62 0.34 -6.98
C LEU A 90 -3.51 -1.19 -7.05
N ALA A 91 -3.91 -1.78 -8.18
CA ALA A 91 -3.89 -3.24 -8.33
C ALA A 91 -2.46 -3.77 -8.34
N SER A 92 -1.54 -3.11 -9.05
CA SER A 92 -0.14 -3.54 -9.11
C SER A 92 0.52 -3.55 -7.74
N PHE A 93 0.24 -2.56 -6.88
CA PHE A 93 0.90 -2.42 -5.59
C PHE A 93 0.61 -3.61 -4.66
N VAL A 94 -0.60 -4.20 -4.72
CA VAL A 94 -0.98 -5.33 -3.87
C VAL A 94 -0.86 -6.70 -4.56
N GLN A 95 -0.64 -6.74 -5.89
CA GLN A 95 -0.63 -7.99 -6.65
C GLN A 95 0.69 -8.33 -7.36
N ASP A 96 1.51 -7.33 -7.69
CA ASP A 96 2.73 -7.52 -8.48
C ASP A 96 3.96 -7.67 -7.56
N PRO A 97 4.59 -8.85 -7.45
CA PRO A 97 5.79 -9.01 -6.62
C PRO A 97 6.96 -8.11 -7.04
N SER A 98 7.02 -7.73 -8.32
CA SER A 98 8.05 -6.91 -8.96
C SER A 98 7.70 -5.42 -9.07
N TRP A 99 6.72 -4.95 -8.29
CA TRP A 99 6.33 -3.53 -8.30
C TRP A 99 7.54 -2.60 -8.11
N ASP A 100 7.69 -1.64 -9.03
CA ASP A 100 8.70 -0.59 -8.98
C ASP A 100 8.04 0.78 -9.14
N ARG A 101 8.37 1.70 -8.23
CA ARG A 101 7.95 3.10 -8.27
C ARG A 101 8.33 3.81 -9.58
N SER A 102 9.43 3.42 -10.24
CA SER A 102 9.89 4.04 -11.50
C SER A 102 8.90 3.86 -12.64
N THR A 103 8.01 2.87 -12.54
CA THR A 103 6.94 2.61 -13.51
C THR A 103 5.86 3.70 -13.51
N TYR A 104 5.81 4.51 -12.45
CA TYR A 104 4.75 5.50 -12.18
C TYR A 104 5.29 6.94 -12.07
N ILE A 105 6.51 7.18 -12.57
CA ILE A 105 7.13 8.50 -12.68
C ILE A 105 6.81 9.12 -14.04
#